data_AF-A0A935HHK7-F1
#
_entry.id   AF-A0A935HHK7-F1
#
_cell.length_a   1.000
_cell.length_b   1.000
_cell.length_c   1.000
_cell.angle_alpha   90.00
_cell.angle_beta   90.00
_cell.angle_gamma   90.00
#
_symmetry.space_group_name_H-M   'P 1'
#
loop_
_entity.id
_entity.type
_entity.pdbx_description
1 polymer ?
#
loop_
_entity_poly.entity_id
_entity_poly.type
_entity_poly.pdbx_seq_one_letter_code
_entity_poly.pdbx_strand_id
1 'polypeptide(L)'
;MAQSVSITGGVPAVESFDSLASSGNSSVLPLGWFLSESSGNTEYTADNGAAISGTSYSYGTALSSERAFGSLRSGSTAPTIGARLQNNTNAALSELLLSFTKEQWRVGNTSSIDRMDFQYSFNALSISDGAATWIDFDALDVTSIITNGTASALDGNAPANRAAVSATITGINLADAALMHIRWVDFNAVGGMGNDDGLAIDDFSVGLAVDNPPQLTGSNPSGGAGLVPVASNVVLLFSETVTTTDPWFALDCGAGNVAGVISGSGNTRTFDPTANLPFGTSCTVTLNAANIVDIDGTFDALTGTNSFSFTTVADLVPSVTSTVPADTATGVNINANLTVTFSEAVTPTTANWLQLTCASSAAHTVAISDGPVIWTINPDSDFNFSEVCTATIDDGAIQDQDGNPDFMAADKIWTFTTSADFAPTVTTTTPAASAINVTLASDITIVFSEPVSATTASFTLNCASSAGHTFTLSASPASTYTLNPDTDFSATELCTVTVTSTLVADTDGPATPMAADFIFSFTSGTAVPNYYASVDATSCTTLRTTLHALIKDHTAVSYSGAPPNALTVMNLGDEDPLNPANILDVYKNHSCPKQLSWVVTLKLVISTK
;
A
#
# COMPACT_ATOMS: atom_id res chain seq x y z
N MET A 1 -2.20 -40.58 57.63
CA MET A 1 -2.36 -40.15 56.23
C MET A 1 -2.14 -38.66 56.23
N ALA A 2 -1.23 -38.14 55.42
CA ALA A 2 -1.05 -36.69 55.36
C ALA A 2 -2.39 -36.04 54.95
N GLN A 3 -2.68 -34.85 55.46
CA GLN A 3 -3.96 -34.17 55.30
C GLN A 3 -3.98 -33.35 53.98
N SER A 4 -5.14 -33.23 53.31
CA SER A 4 -5.29 -32.46 52.06
C SER A 4 -6.69 -31.84 51.95
N VAL A 5 -6.76 -30.66 51.33
CA VAL A 5 -8.02 -30.02 50.93
C VAL A 5 -8.57 -30.79 49.72
N SER A 6 -9.79 -31.29 49.83
CA SER A 6 -10.42 -32.11 48.78
C SER A 6 -11.11 -31.24 47.74
N ILE A 7 -10.65 -31.28 46.50
CA ILE A 7 -11.35 -30.71 45.36
C ILE A 7 -12.42 -31.72 44.93
N THR A 8 -13.68 -31.29 44.92
CA THR A 8 -14.81 -32.11 44.51
C THR A 8 -15.53 -31.45 43.34
N GLY A 9 -16.31 -32.22 42.57
CA GLY A 9 -17.11 -31.66 41.46
C GLY A 9 -18.36 -30.89 41.91
N GLY A 10 -18.50 -30.61 43.21
CA GLY A 10 -19.66 -29.94 43.81
C GLY A 10 -19.31 -28.58 44.38
N VAL A 11 -19.80 -28.29 45.58
CA VAL A 11 -19.51 -27.02 46.29
C VAL A 11 -17.99 -26.89 46.46
N PRO A 12 -17.39 -25.73 46.10
CA PRO A 12 -15.98 -25.47 46.32
C PRO A 12 -15.56 -25.73 47.77
N ALA A 13 -14.35 -26.25 47.96
CA ALA A 13 -13.80 -26.38 49.30
C ALA A 13 -13.40 -24.98 49.79
N VAL A 14 -13.91 -24.58 50.95
CA VAL A 14 -13.67 -23.26 51.55
C VAL A 14 -12.92 -23.40 52.86
N GLU A 15 -11.96 -22.50 53.11
CA GLU A 15 -11.27 -22.32 54.38
C GLU A 15 -11.32 -20.84 54.77
N SER A 16 -12.04 -20.51 55.86
CA SER A 16 -12.08 -19.16 56.43
C SER A 16 -10.97 -18.90 57.45
N PHE A 17 -10.18 -19.91 57.82
CA PHE A 17 -9.12 -19.80 58.83
C PHE A 17 -9.56 -19.41 60.25
N ASP A 18 -10.85 -19.21 60.52
CA ASP A 18 -11.42 -18.91 61.85
C ASP A 18 -11.11 -19.96 62.94
N SER A 19 -10.66 -21.15 62.52
CA SER A 19 -10.20 -22.20 63.43
C SER A 19 -8.79 -21.95 63.99
N LEU A 20 -8.04 -20.98 63.45
CA LEU A 20 -6.73 -20.58 63.95
C LEU A 20 -6.82 -19.92 65.34
N ALA A 21 -5.74 -20.00 66.10
CA ALA A 21 -5.71 -19.47 67.47
C ALA A 21 -5.89 -17.94 67.51
N SER A 22 -6.76 -17.47 68.41
CA SER A 22 -7.02 -16.04 68.65
C SER A 22 -6.09 -15.37 69.67
N SER A 23 -5.18 -16.14 70.28
CA SER A 23 -4.16 -15.65 71.20
C SER A 23 -2.98 -16.63 71.31
N GLY A 24 -1.79 -16.12 71.67
CA GLY A 24 -0.58 -16.93 71.88
C GLY A 24 -0.02 -17.56 70.61
N ASN A 25 0.78 -18.61 70.79
CA ASN A 25 1.33 -19.42 69.70
C ASN A 25 0.53 -20.71 69.54
N SER A 26 0.46 -21.24 68.32
CA SER A 26 -0.20 -22.51 68.02
C SER A 26 0.44 -23.20 66.83
N SER A 27 0.36 -24.52 66.79
CA SER A 27 0.73 -25.37 65.65
C SER A 27 -0.48 -26.08 65.03
N VAL A 28 -1.70 -25.76 65.50
CA VAL A 28 -2.95 -26.34 64.99
C VAL A 28 -3.39 -25.55 63.76
N LEU A 29 -3.32 -26.18 62.59
CA LEU A 29 -3.73 -25.62 61.31
C LEU A 29 -5.00 -26.30 60.81
N PRO A 30 -5.78 -25.63 59.94
CA PRO A 30 -6.88 -26.26 59.25
C PRO A 30 -6.42 -27.44 58.38
N LEU A 31 -7.36 -28.31 58.05
CA LEU A 31 -7.05 -29.57 57.38
C LEU A 31 -6.43 -29.32 56.00
N GLY A 32 -5.23 -29.87 55.78
CA GLY A 32 -4.52 -29.73 54.51
C GLY A 32 -3.73 -28.42 54.36
N TRP A 33 -3.69 -27.58 55.39
CA TRP A 33 -2.87 -26.37 55.45
C TRP A 33 -1.57 -26.60 56.22
N PHE A 34 -0.53 -25.88 55.80
CA PHE A 34 0.83 -26.02 56.28
C PHE A 34 1.51 -24.64 56.41
N LEU A 35 2.48 -24.57 57.31
CA LEU A 35 3.45 -23.48 57.37
C LEU A 35 4.88 -24.02 57.38
N SER A 36 5.81 -23.21 56.91
CA SER A 36 7.24 -23.48 56.98
C SER A 36 7.98 -22.15 57.18
N GLU A 37 8.97 -22.13 58.07
CA GLU A 37 9.80 -20.95 58.30
C GLU A 37 11.27 -21.30 58.17
N SER A 38 12.08 -20.37 57.63
CA SER A 38 13.54 -20.55 57.53
C SER A 38 14.22 -20.73 58.89
N SER A 39 13.57 -20.32 59.98
CA SER A 39 14.02 -20.50 61.37
C SER A 39 13.86 -21.95 61.87
N GLY A 40 13.07 -22.79 61.18
CA GLY A 40 12.65 -24.11 61.64
C GLY A 40 11.51 -24.09 62.66
N ASN A 41 10.93 -22.92 62.95
CA ASN A 41 9.73 -22.79 63.76
C ASN A 41 8.52 -23.43 63.03
N THR A 42 7.70 -24.15 63.79
CA THR A 42 6.50 -24.86 63.31
C THR A 42 5.21 -24.30 63.92
N GLU A 43 5.29 -23.17 64.62
CA GLU A 43 4.16 -22.48 65.23
C GLU A 43 3.90 -21.14 64.52
N TYR A 44 2.62 -20.75 64.42
CA TYR A 44 2.22 -19.39 64.10
C TYR A 44 1.84 -18.64 65.39
N THR A 45 1.83 -17.30 65.32
CA THR A 45 1.43 -16.43 66.43
C THR A 45 0.11 -15.71 66.12
N ALA A 46 -0.76 -15.57 67.10
CA ALA A 46 -1.94 -14.72 67.02
C ALA A 46 -1.56 -13.24 67.10
N ASP A 47 -1.92 -12.43 66.10
CA ASP A 47 -1.62 -10.99 66.08
C ASP A 47 -2.77 -10.16 65.51
N ASN A 48 -2.79 -8.87 65.83
CA ASN A 48 -3.77 -7.90 65.35
C ASN A 48 -3.15 -6.81 64.46
N GLY A 49 -1.99 -7.09 63.86
CA GLY A 49 -1.19 -6.15 63.08
C GLY A 49 -0.12 -5.40 63.87
N ALA A 50 -0.10 -5.55 65.20
CA ALA A 50 0.81 -4.83 66.07
C ALA A 50 2.24 -5.39 66.05
N ALA A 51 2.39 -6.70 65.83
CA ALA A 51 3.68 -7.36 65.86
C ALA A 51 4.60 -6.87 64.73
N ILE A 52 5.92 -6.96 64.98
CA ILE A 52 6.98 -6.57 64.05
C ILE A 52 7.98 -7.70 63.79
N SER A 53 7.82 -8.83 64.46
CA SER A 53 8.73 -9.97 64.35
C SER A 53 8.35 -10.81 63.14
N GLY A 54 9.33 -11.30 62.37
CA GLY A 54 9.01 -12.18 61.26
C GLY A 54 8.58 -13.57 61.73
N THR A 55 7.39 -14.00 61.33
CA THR A 55 6.78 -15.31 61.60
C THR A 55 5.50 -15.45 60.75
N SER A 56 4.94 -16.63 60.73
CA SER A 56 3.58 -16.90 60.26
C SER A 56 2.59 -16.43 61.32
N TYR A 57 1.48 -15.84 60.90
CA TYR A 57 0.50 -15.21 61.78
C TYR A 57 -0.91 -15.75 61.55
N SER A 58 -1.64 -15.89 62.65
CA SER A 58 -3.10 -15.84 62.64
C SER A 58 -3.51 -14.40 62.93
N TYR A 59 -3.87 -13.68 61.89
CA TYR A 59 -4.24 -12.28 61.99
C TYR A 59 -5.71 -12.12 62.33
N GLY A 60 -6.03 -11.13 63.15
CA GLY A 60 -7.42 -10.77 63.48
C GLY A 60 -7.45 -9.75 64.59
N THR A 61 -8.52 -8.98 64.70
CA THR A 61 -8.69 -8.05 65.84
C THR A 61 -8.64 -8.82 67.17
N ALA A 62 -8.22 -8.16 68.26
CA ALA A 62 -7.88 -8.83 69.51
C ALA A 62 -9.04 -9.69 70.04
N LEU A 63 -8.78 -10.98 70.26
CA LEU A 63 -9.75 -12.00 70.71
C LEU A 63 -10.91 -12.29 69.73
N SER A 64 -10.83 -11.81 68.49
CA SER A 64 -11.80 -12.16 67.45
C SER A 64 -11.69 -13.65 67.09
N SER A 65 -12.82 -14.25 66.75
CA SER A 65 -12.87 -15.56 66.08
C SER A 65 -12.66 -15.46 64.57
N GLU A 66 -12.83 -14.27 64.00
CA GLU A 66 -12.51 -14.00 62.59
C GLU A 66 -10.99 -13.94 62.44
N ARG A 67 -10.39 -14.87 61.70
CA ARG A 67 -8.94 -14.98 61.54
C ARG A 67 -8.54 -15.11 60.08
N ALA A 68 -7.50 -14.39 59.66
CA ALA A 68 -6.82 -14.59 58.39
C ALA A 68 -5.47 -15.30 58.60
N PHE A 69 -5.00 -16.07 57.62
CA PHE A 69 -3.70 -16.76 57.67
C PHE A 69 -2.66 -16.03 56.84
N GLY A 70 -1.56 -15.64 57.44
CA GLY A 70 -0.61 -14.76 56.79
C GLY A 70 0.80 -14.87 57.31
N SER A 71 1.63 -13.94 56.86
CA SER A 71 2.99 -13.80 57.31
C SER A 71 3.41 -12.34 57.40
N LEU A 72 4.48 -12.15 58.15
CA LEU A 72 5.36 -11.01 58.01
C LEU A 72 6.77 -11.57 57.95
N ARG A 73 7.54 -11.18 56.95
CA ARG A 73 8.96 -11.51 56.87
C ARG A 73 9.81 -10.45 57.57
N SER A 74 10.88 -10.94 58.19
CA SER A 74 11.93 -10.10 58.76
C SER A 74 13.28 -10.70 58.43
N GLY A 75 14.36 -9.93 58.57
CA GLY A 75 15.69 -10.30 58.07
C GLY A 75 16.22 -11.71 58.42
N SER A 76 15.71 -12.37 59.46
CA SER A 76 16.10 -13.74 59.85
C SER A 76 15.03 -14.83 59.62
N THR A 77 13.80 -14.46 59.26
CA THR A 77 12.68 -15.40 59.15
C THR A 77 11.91 -15.13 57.86
N ALA A 78 11.92 -16.09 56.94
CA ALA A 78 11.10 -16.12 55.74
C ALA A 78 10.00 -17.18 55.90
N PRO A 79 8.75 -16.77 56.16
CA PRO A 79 7.62 -17.70 56.24
C PRO A 79 7.13 -18.14 54.87
N THR A 80 6.48 -19.29 54.85
CA THR A 80 5.75 -19.82 53.71
C THR A 80 4.51 -20.49 54.25
N ILE A 81 3.34 -20.07 53.78
CA ILE A 81 2.07 -20.72 54.06
C ILE A 81 1.57 -21.40 52.80
N GLY A 82 0.78 -22.45 52.93
CA GLY A 82 0.25 -23.13 51.76
C GLY A 82 -0.64 -24.30 52.09
N ALA A 83 -1.18 -24.91 51.05
CA ALA A 83 -2.08 -26.03 51.16
C ALA A 83 -1.65 -27.17 50.25
N ARG A 84 -2.08 -28.37 50.62
CA ARG A 84 -2.03 -29.53 49.76
C ARG A 84 -3.43 -29.88 49.31
N LEU A 85 -3.65 -29.80 48.01
CA LEU A 85 -4.91 -30.08 47.35
C LEU A 85 -4.92 -31.50 46.81
N GLN A 86 -6.07 -32.16 46.82
CA GLN A 86 -6.27 -33.46 46.21
C GLN A 86 -7.47 -33.41 45.27
N ASN A 87 -7.28 -33.86 44.03
CA ASN A 87 -8.38 -34.05 43.09
C ASN A 87 -9.18 -35.29 43.47
N ASN A 88 -10.44 -35.11 43.86
CA ASN A 88 -11.39 -36.19 44.11
C ASN A 88 -12.66 -36.00 43.27
N THR A 89 -12.51 -35.54 42.02
CA THR A 89 -13.62 -35.27 41.10
C THR A 89 -14.04 -36.48 40.27
N ASN A 90 -13.30 -37.59 40.33
CA ASN A 90 -13.42 -38.77 39.46
C ASN A 90 -13.05 -38.51 37.98
N ALA A 91 -12.41 -37.38 37.68
CA ALA A 91 -11.90 -37.02 36.36
C ALA A 91 -10.56 -36.29 36.48
N ALA A 92 -9.77 -36.23 35.41
CA ALA A 92 -8.61 -35.36 35.36
C ALA A 92 -9.06 -33.89 35.21
N LEU A 93 -8.45 -32.97 35.94
CA LEU A 93 -8.74 -31.54 35.80
C LEU A 93 -7.77 -30.91 34.80
N SER A 94 -8.35 -30.20 33.82
CA SER A 94 -7.65 -29.33 32.86
C SER A 94 -7.50 -27.90 33.35
N GLU A 95 -8.28 -27.52 34.35
CA GLU A 95 -8.29 -26.21 34.98
C GLU A 95 -8.69 -26.27 36.46
N LEU A 96 -8.32 -25.22 37.22
CA LEU A 96 -8.62 -25.10 38.64
C LEU A 96 -8.85 -23.63 39.01
N LEU A 97 -10.02 -23.31 39.58
CA LEU A 97 -10.35 -21.98 40.08
C LEU A 97 -9.92 -21.84 41.54
N LEU A 98 -9.16 -20.80 41.85
CA LEU A 98 -8.83 -20.40 43.21
C LEU A 98 -9.30 -18.98 43.45
N SER A 99 -9.86 -18.73 44.63
CA SER A 99 -10.20 -17.39 45.09
C SER A 99 -9.97 -17.24 46.58
N PHE A 100 -9.66 -16.04 47.04
CA PHE A 100 -9.52 -15.70 48.46
C PHE A 100 -9.65 -14.18 48.62
N THR A 101 -9.84 -13.72 49.85
CA THR A 101 -9.67 -12.32 50.21
C THR A 101 -8.22 -12.11 50.65
N LYS A 102 -7.49 -11.23 49.97
CA LYS A 102 -6.20 -10.76 50.49
C LYS A 102 -6.41 -9.64 51.49
N GLU A 103 -5.62 -9.64 52.56
CA GLU A 103 -5.71 -8.66 53.64
C GLU A 103 -4.33 -8.11 54.01
N GLN A 104 -4.30 -6.83 54.39
CA GLN A 104 -3.11 -6.19 54.93
C GLN A 104 -3.35 -5.77 56.39
N TRP A 105 -2.62 -6.41 57.29
CA TRP A 105 -2.67 -6.22 58.74
C TRP A 105 -1.57 -5.29 59.25
N ARG A 106 -0.56 -5.01 58.43
CA ARG A 106 0.50 -4.08 58.81
C ARG A 106 1.16 -3.40 57.61
N VAL A 107 1.54 -2.14 57.79
CA VAL A 107 2.56 -1.47 56.96
C VAL A 107 3.91 -1.59 57.68
N GLY A 108 4.88 -2.24 57.04
CA GLY A 108 6.21 -2.55 57.56
C GLY A 108 7.21 -1.41 57.36
N ASN A 109 7.47 -1.01 56.11
CA ASN A 109 8.34 0.11 55.75
C ASN A 109 7.81 0.91 54.51
N THR A 110 8.22 2.17 54.36
CA THR A 110 7.50 3.15 53.55
C THR A 110 7.94 3.27 52.07
N SER A 111 8.54 2.24 51.44
CA SER A 111 9.14 2.46 50.10
C SER A 111 9.14 1.29 49.11
N SER A 112 8.58 0.13 49.43
CA SER A 112 8.50 -1.00 48.50
C SER A 112 7.18 -1.75 48.65
N ILE A 113 6.59 -2.15 47.51
CA ILE A 113 5.43 -3.05 47.50
C ILE A 113 5.93 -4.41 47.99
N ASP A 114 5.30 -4.90 49.05
CA ASP A 114 5.56 -6.22 49.57
C ASP A 114 4.63 -7.26 48.94
N ARG A 115 5.04 -8.52 48.95
CA ARG A 115 4.34 -9.60 48.26
C ARG A 115 4.54 -10.95 48.91
N MET A 116 3.45 -11.68 49.13
CA MET A 116 3.52 -13.13 49.21
C MET A 116 3.27 -13.73 47.81
N ASP A 117 4.31 -14.37 47.29
CA ASP A 117 4.44 -14.91 45.93
C ASP A 117 3.75 -16.27 45.78
N PHE A 118 2.74 -16.36 44.93
CA PHE A 118 1.97 -17.58 44.74
C PHE A 118 2.65 -18.55 43.77
N GLN A 119 2.78 -19.79 44.21
CA GLN A 119 3.36 -20.85 43.41
C GLN A 119 2.62 -22.17 43.60
N TYR A 120 2.66 -23.03 42.58
CA TYR A 120 2.09 -24.38 42.66
C TYR A 120 3.03 -25.46 42.12
N SER A 121 2.80 -26.70 42.53
CA SER A 121 3.61 -27.85 42.14
C SER A 121 2.81 -29.15 42.11
N PHE A 122 3.07 -29.98 41.09
CA PHE A 122 2.50 -31.33 40.96
C PHE A 122 3.41 -32.43 41.51
N ASN A 123 4.68 -32.15 41.77
CA ASN A 123 5.66 -33.13 42.24
C ASN A 123 6.21 -32.85 43.64
N ALA A 124 5.82 -31.74 44.27
CA ALA A 124 6.19 -31.44 45.65
C ALA A 124 5.64 -32.47 46.63
N LEU A 125 6.45 -32.79 47.65
CA LEU A 125 6.06 -33.63 48.79
C LEU A 125 5.65 -32.80 50.02
N SER A 126 6.03 -31.53 50.06
CA SER A 126 5.64 -30.53 51.06
C SER A 126 5.74 -29.11 50.47
N ILE A 127 5.17 -28.11 51.14
CA ILE A 127 5.27 -26.70 50.74
C ILE A 127 6.72 -26.14 50.77
N SER A 128 7.62 -26.83 51.46
CA SER A 128 9.05 -26.51 51.60
C SER A 128 9.98 -27.40 50.78
N ASP A 129 9.42 -28.24 49.90
CA ASP A 129 10.19 -29.15 49.06
C ASP A 129 11.01 -28.38 48.02
N GLY A 130 12.32 -28.26 48.29
CA GLY A 130 13.28 -27.59 47.41
C GLY A 130 13.71 -28.43 46.21
N ALA A 131 13.35 -29.71 46.13
CA ALA A 131 13.63 -30.56 44.97
C ALA A 131 12.49 -30.56 43.95
N ALA A 132 11.32 -30.04 44.34
CA ALA A 132 10.14 -29.94 43.49
C ALA A 132 10.25 -28.83 42.45
N THR A 133 9.49 -28.98 41.38
CA THR A 133 9.30 -27.91 40.39
C THR A 133 8.13 -27.05 40.85
N TRP A 134 8.42 -25.79 41.17
CA TRP A 134 7.42 -24.79 41.51
C TRP A 134 7.16 -23.90 40.31
N ILE A 135 5.89 -23.78 39.93
CA ILE A 135 5.43 -22.94 38.84
C ILE A 135 4.87 -21.66 39.46
N ASP A 136 5.40 -20.54 38.99
CA ASP A 136 5.00 -19.19 39.39
C ASP A 136 3.69 -18.79 38.70
N PHE A 137 2.80 -18.11 39.41
CA PHE A 137 1.51 -17.66 38.89
C PHE A 137 1.05 -16.37 39.56
N ASP A 138 1.62 -15.25 39.08
CA ASP A 138 1.46 -13.90 39.64
C ASP A 138 -0.01 -13.46 39.85
N ALA A 139 -0.97 -14.01 39.09
CA ALA A 139 -2.38 -13.64 39.19
C ALA A 139 -3.01 -13.99 40.57
N LEU A 140 -2.37 -14.85 41.36
CA LEU A 140 -2.78 -15.22 42.72
C LEU A 140 -1.84 -14.68 43.81
N ASP A 141 -0.97 -13.72 43.48
CA ASP A 141 -0.11 -13.07 44.47
C ASP A 141 -0.87 -12.22 45.47
N VAL A 142 -0.40 -12.23 46.72
CA VAL A 142 -0.83 -11.27 47.74
C VAL A 142 0.13 -10.11 47.77
N THR A 143 -0.23 -9.00 47.13
CA THR A 143 0.55 -7.75 47.19
C THR A 143 -0.04 -6.77 48.20
N SER A 144 0.79 -5.92 48.79
CA SER A 144 0.36 -4.79 49.62
C SER A 144 -0.75 -3.97 48.95
N ILE A 145 -1.75 -3.59 49.73
CA ILE A 145 -2.85 -2.73 49.31
C ILE A 145 -2.50 -1.27 49.62
N ILE A 146 -2.01 -1.03 50.83
CA ILE A 146 -1.51 0.26 51.29
C ILE A 146 -0.01 0.33 51.01
N THR A 147 0.35 0.95 49.89
CA THR A 147 1.73 1.03 49.42
C THR A 147 2.47 2.30 49.85
N ASN A 148 1.77 3.26 50.47
CA ASN A 148 2.31 4.54 50.94
C ASN A 148 1.74 4.86 52.33
N GLY A 149 2.41 4.41 53.40
CA GLY A 149 1.97 4.66 54.77
C GLY A 149 3.13 4.64 55.74
N THR A 150 2.98 5.29 56.89
CA THR A 150 3.92 5.14 58.02
C THR A 150 3.80 3.73 58.59
N ALA A 151 4.91 3.15 59.06
CA ALA A 151 4.89 1.83 59.67
C ALA A 151 3.89 1.78 60.85
N SER A 152 2.84 0.98 60.70
CA SER A 152 1.72 0.91 61.66
C SER A 152 0.92 -0.36 61.49
N ALA A 153 0.23 -0.77 62.55
CA ALA A 153 -0.82 -1.78 62.48
C ALA A 153 -1.98 -1.28 61.60
N LEU A 154 -2.60 -2.20 60.88
CA LEU A 154 -3.83 -2.04 60.13
C LEU A 154 -4.84 -3.09 60.61
N ASP A 155 -6.13 -2.81 60.40
CA ASP A 155 -7.18 -3.81 60.54
C ASP A 155 -7.46 -4.39 59.16
N GLY A 156 -7.06 -5.64 58.90
CA GLY A 156 -7.24 -6.30 57.62
C GLY A 156 -8.71 -6.49 57.25
N ASN A 157 -9.61 -6.55 58.23
CA ASN A 157 -11.06 -6.61 58.00
C ASN A 157 -11.64 -5.31 57.43
N ALA A 158 -10.93 -4.18 57.56
CA ALA A 158 -11.41 -2.92 57.04
C ALA A 158 -11.45 -2.96 55.50
N PRO A 159 -12.51 -2.47 54.84
CA PRO A 159 -12.63 -2.52 53.38
C PRO A 159 -11.47 -1.86 52.61
N ALA A 160 -10.77 -0.90 53.22
CA ALA A 160 -9.61 -0.25 52.62
C ALA A 160 -8.33 -1.13 52.61
N ASN A 161 -8.30 -2.17 53.44
CA ASN A 161 -7.14 -3.03 53.68
C ASN A 161 -7.38 -4.48 53.23
N ARG A 162 -8.46 -4.75 52.50
CA ARG A 162 -8.73 -6.06 51.88
C ARG A 162 -9.23 -5.96 50.46
N ALA A 163 -8.97 -7.00 49.67
CA ALA A 163 -9.46 -7.12 48.29
C ALA A 163 -9.68 -8.59 47.91
N ALA A 164 -10.68 -8.87 47.09
CA ALA A 164 -10.86 -10.21 46.53
C ALA A 164 -9.80 -10.49 45.45
N VAL A 165 -9.29 -11.71 45.44
CA VAL A 165 -8.39 -12.26 44.42
C VAL A 165 -9.03 -13.53 43.88
N SER A 166 -9.05 -13.69 42.55
CA SER A 166 -9.59 -14.87 41.89
C SER A 166 -8.91 -15.09 40.55
N ALA A 167 -8.50 -16.32 40.27
CA ALA A 167 -7.93 -16.70 38.98
C ALA A 167 -8.09 -18.21 38.71
N THR A 168 -8.17 -18.56 37.43
CA THR A 168 -8.19 -19.95 36.96
C THR A 168 -6.80 -20.35 36.46
N ILE A 169 -6.24 -21.41 37.03
CA ILE A 169 -5.04 -22.07 36.50
C ILE A 169 -5.51 -23.01 35.40
N THR A 170 -5.15 -22.74 34.14
CA THR A 170 -5.55 -23.54 32.97
C THR A 170 -4.38 -24.37 32.42
N GLY A 171 -4.68 -25.33 31.53
CA GLY A 171 -3.66 -26.14 30.85
C GLY A 171 -2.96 -27.16 31.77
N ILE A 172 -3.61 -27.53 32.88
CA ILE A 172 -3.10 -28.52 33.82
C ILE A 172 -3.57 -29.92 33.44
N ASN A 173 -3.00 -30.95 34.06
CA ASN A 173 -3.49 -32.32 33.93
C ASN A 173 -3.40 -33.00 35.31
N LEU A 174 -4.24 -32.53 36.23
CA LEU A 174 -4.28 -33.08 37.59
C LEU A 174 -5.21 -34.31 37.57
N ALA A 175 -4.62 -35.51 37.41
CA ALA A 175 -5.38 -36.76 37.38
C ALA A 175 -6.23 -36.97 38.66
N ASP A 176 -7.27 -37.80 38.56
CA ASP A 176 -8.06 -38.20 39.72
C ASP A 176 -7.17 -38.83 40.81
N ALA A 177 -7.48 -38.55 42.08
CA ALA A 177 -6.70 -38.85 43.28
C ALA A 177 -5.29 -38.22 43.36
N ALA A 178 -4.83 -37.48 42.35
CA ALA A 178 -3.52 -36.84 42.36
C ALA A 178 -3.47 -35.62 43.30
N LEU A 179 -2.26 -35.26 43.71
CA LEU A 179 -1.98 -34.17 44.63
C LEU A 179 -1.36 -32.98 43.91
N MET A 180 -1.70 -31.79 44.39
CA MET A 180 -1.09 -30.52 44.01
C MET A 180 -0.77 -29.76 45.28
N HIS A 181 0.43 -29.16 45.36
CA HIS A 181 0.76 -28.23 46.43
C HIS A 181 0.64 -26.80 45.89
N ILE A 182 0.09 -25.93 46.73
CA ILE A 182 0.09 -24.48 46.52
C ILE A 182 0.80 -23.82 47.70
N ARG A 183 1.47 -22.70 47.46
CA ARG A 183 2.12 -21.92 48.51
C ARG A 183 2.15 -20.44 48.18
N TRP A 184 2.22 -19.65 49.23
CA TRP A 184 2.60 -18.25 49.21
C TRP A 184 3.94 -18.12 49.92
N VAL A 185 4.97 -17.73 49.17
CA VAL A 185 6.32 -17.49 49.68
C VAL A 185 6.47 -16.00 49.91
N ASP A 186 6.71 -15.61 51.16
CA ASP A 186 6.91 -14.20 51.50
C ASP A 186 8.20 -13.66 50.83
N PHE A 187 8.04 -12.76 49.85
CA PHE A 187 9.12 -12.21 49.05
C PHE A 187 9.64 -10.91 49.67
N ASN A 188 10.92 -10.88 50.01
CA ASN A 188 11.55 -9.69 50.59
C ASN A 188 11.51 -8.51 49.60
N ALA A 189 10.72 -7.49 49.93
CA ALA A 189 10.62 -6.29 49.14
C ALA A 189 12.01 -5.59 48.99
N VAL A 190 12.30 -5.07 47.80
CA VAL A 190 13.65 -4.60 47.43
C VAL A 190 14.05 -3.39 48.30
N GLY A 191 15.01 -3.59 49.22
CA GLY A 191 15.52 -2.55 50.12
C GLY A 191 16.15 -3.10 51.41
N GLY A 192 15.78 -4.32 51.82
CA GLY A 192 16.53 -5.17 52.77
C GLY A 192 16.79 -4.61 54.18
N MET A 193 16.19 -3.48 54.55
CA MET A 193 16.38 -2.83 55.85
C MET A 193 15.03 -2.39 56.42
N GLY A 194 14.23 -3.36 56.86
CA GLY A 194 12.93 -3.10 57.48
C GLY A 194 12.17 -4.39 57.79
N ASN A 195 11.08 -4.28 58.54
CA ASN A 195 10.08 -5.34 58.63
C ASN A 195 9.20 -5.24 57.38
N ASP A 196 8.79 -6.38 56.85
CA ASP A 196 7.89 -6.46 55.71
C ASP A 196 6.44 -6.15 56.14
N ASP A 197 5.52 -6.05 55.19
CA ASP A 197 4.11 -5.83 55.49
C ASP A 197 3.51 -7.10 56.12
N GLY A 198 2.47 -6.92 56.93
CA GLY A 198 1.71 -8.04 57.47
C GLY A 198 0.63 -8.41 56.46
N LEU A 199 0.87 -9.44 55.66
CA LEU A 199 -0.02 -9.85 54.56
C LEU A 199 -0.69 -11.18 54.89
N ALA A 200 -1.95 -11.32 54.51
CA ALA A 200 -2.73 -12.52 54.80
C ALA A 200 -3.69 -12.88 53.67
N ILE A 201 -4.10 -14.15 53.67
CA ILE A 201 -5.23 -14.66 52.91
C ILE A 201 -6.35 -15.05 53.87
N ASP A 202 -7.58 -14.90 53.40
CA ASP A 202 -8.80 -15.22 54.10
C ASP A 202 -9.86 -15.73 53.11
N ASP A 203 -10.92 -16.37 53.59
CA ASP A 203 -12.03 -16.87 52.76
C ASP A 203 -11.55 -17.69 51.53
N PHE A 204 -10.52 -18.52 51.71
CA PHE A 204 -9.94 -19.28 50.60
C PHE A 204 -10.96 -20.27 50.05
N SER A 205 -11.07 -20.34 48.72
CA SER A 205 -11.94 -21.26 48.02
C SER A 205 -11.19 -21.88 46.84
N VAL A 206 -11.35 -23.19 46.68
CA VAL A 206 -10.84 -23.95 45.54
C VAL A 206 -11.91 -24.86 44.97
N GLY A 207 -12.09 -24.81 43.66
CA GLY A 207 -13.11 -25.60 42.96
C GLY A 207 -12.87 -25.66 41.46
N LEU A 208 -13.84 -26.25 40.78
CA LEU A 208 -13.90 -26.20 39.31
C LEU A 208 -14.21 -24.78 38.85
N ALA A 209 -13.66 -24.38 37.71
CA ALA A 209 -14.16 -23.20 37.03
C ALA A 209 -15.61 -23.47 36.59
N VAL A 210 -16.42 -22.40 36.48
CA VAL A 210 -17.75 -22.54 35.90
C VAL A 210 -17.57 -22.73 34.41
N ASP A 211 -17.73 -23.97 33.97
CA ASP A 211 -17.75 -24.34 32.58
C ASP A 211 -19.07 -23.86 31.93
N ASN A 212 -18.97 -23.22 30.77
CA ASN A 212 -20.14 -22.78 30.02
C ASN A 212 -20.07 -23.40 28.62
N PRO A 213 -21.14 -24.03 28.13
CA PRO A 213 -21.14 -24.60 26.79
C PRO A 213 -20.80 -23.58 25.71
N PRO A 214 -20.12 -23.99 24.63
CA PRO A 214 -19.73 -23.07 23.57
C PRO A 214 -20.97 -22.45 22.91
N GLN A 215 -20.85 -21.19 22.49
CA GLN A 215 -21.88 -20.45 21.77
C GLN A 215 -21.30 -19.80 20.52
N LEU A 216 -22.11 -19.69 19.46
CA LEU A 216 -21.76 -18.86 18.30
C LEU A 216 -21.92 -17.38 18.68
N THR A 217 -20.81 -16.68 18.87
CA THR A 217 -20.78 -15.27 19.30
C THR A 217 -20.82 -14.30 18.13
N GLY A 218 -20.45 -14.75 16.93
CA GLY A 218 -20.52 -13.92 15.74
C GLY A 218 -20.27 -14.67 14.44
N SER A 219 -20.65 -14.04 13.35
CA SER A 219 -20.35 -14.52 12.00
C SER A 219 -20.04 -13.36 11.05
N ASN A 220 -19.26 -13.63 10.03
CA ASN A 220 -19.08 -12.76 8.88
C ASN A 220 -19.25 -13.61 7.60
N PRO A 221 -20.30 -13.43 6.79
CA PRO A 221 -21.36 -12.42 6.93
C PRO A 221 -22.17 -12.57 8.23
N SER A 222 -22.63 -11.46 8.80
CA SER A 222 -23.50 -11.49 9.98
C SER A 222 -24.88 -12.04 9.63
N GLY A 223 -25.53 -12.71 10.58
CA GLY A 223 -26.92 -13.12 10.42
C GLY A 223 -27.83 -11.95 10.04
N GLY A 224 -28.62 -12.11 8.98
CA GLY A 224 -29.48 -11.09 8.40
C GLY A 224 -28.78 -10.09 7.47
N ALA A 225 -27.49 -10.23 7.19
CA ALA A 225 -26.79 -9.36 6.24
C ALA A 225 -27.41 -9.44 4.84
N GLY A 226 -27.52 -8.30 4.17
CA GLY A 226 -27.86 -8.20 2.75
C GLY A 226 -26.67 -7.72 1.93
N LEU A 227 -26.75 -7.88 0.60
CA LEU A 227 -25.73 -7.44 -0.36
C LEU A 227 -24.34 -8.05 -0.10
N VAL A 228 -24.30 -9.29 0.40
CA VAL A 228 -23.05 -10.02 0.60
C VAL A 228 -22.41 -10.29 -0.76
N PRO A 229 -21.13 -9.91 -0.99
CA PRO A 229 -20.44 -10.23 -2.23
C PRO A 229 -20.42 -11.75 -2.48
N VAL A 230 -20.65 -12.17 -3.71
CA VAL A 230 -20.71 -13.61 -4.06
C VAL A 230 -19.41 -14.36 -3.82
N ALA A 231 -18.27 -13.68 -3.79
CA ALA A 231 -16.96 -14.28 -3.46
C ALA A 231 -16.64 -14.33 -1.95
N SER A 232 -17.62 -14.11 -1.08
CA SER A 232 -17.38 -14.02 0.38
C SER A 232 -17.20 -15.38 1.03
N ASN A 233 -16.20 -15.46 1.92
CA ASN A 233 -16.05 -16.54 2.88
C ASN A 233 -17.04 -16.40 4.04
N VAL A 234 -17.34 -17.50 4.73
CA VAL A 234 -18.12 -17.50 5.97
C VAL A 234 -17.20 -17.76 7.16
N VAL A 235 -17.01 -16.76 8.01
CA VAL A 235 -16.25 -16.83 9.26
C VAL A 235 -17.20 -16.98 10.43
N LEU A 236 -16.91 -17.90 11.34
CA LEU A 236 -17.66 -18.20 12.56
C LEU A 236 -16.76 -17.97 13.77
N LEU A 237 -17.26 -17.25 14.77
CA LEU A 237 -16.61 -17.01 16.05
C LEU A 237 -17.40 -17.70 17.17
N PHE A 238 -16.72 -18.46 18.01
CA PHE A 238 -17.27 -19.13 19.17
C PHE A 238 -16.85 -18.42 20.48
N SER A 239 -17.57 -18.66 21.57
CA SER A 239 -17.25 -18.13 22.92
C SER A 239 -15.91 -18.64 23.44
N GLU A 240 -15.50 -19.82 23.01
CA GLU A 240 -14.28 -20.50 23.44
C GLU A 240 -13.73 -21.42 22.36
N THR A 241 -12.65 -22.13 22.70
CA THR A 241 -12.00 -23.06 21.78
C THR A 241 -12.86 -24.29 21.58
N VAL A 242 -13.15 -24.62 20.32
CA VAL A 242 -13.94 -25.80 19.97
C VAL A 242 -13.15 -26.81 19.17
N THR A 243 -13.53 -28.07 19.29
CA THR A 243 -13.28 -29.16 18.35
C THR A 243 -14.52 -29.41 17.50
N THR A 244 -14.33 -29.92 16.28
CA THR A 244 -15.42 -30.10 15.31
C THR A 244 -15.33 -31.46 14.63
N THR A 245 -16.44 -32.19 14.52
CA THR A 245 -16.51 -33.51 13.86
C THR A 245 -17.47 -33.48 12.68
N ASP A 246 -17.03 -33.88 11.49
CA ASP A 246 -17.91 -33.85 10.32
C ASP A 246 -19.07 -34.86 10.41
N PRO A 247 -20.29 -34.47 9.94
CA PRO A 247 -20.65 -33.16 9.41
C PRO A 247 -21.09 -32.19 10.52
N TRP A 248 -20.34 -31.11 10.73
CA TRP A 248 -20.68 -30.07 11.73
C TRP A 248 -21.25 -28.79 11.11
N PHE A 249 -20.99 -28.53 9.82
CA PHE A 249 -21.35 -27.31 9.11
C PHE A 249 -22.02 -27.63 7.77
N ALA A 250 -23.03 -26.82 7.41
CA ALA A 250 -23.60 -26.77 6.07
C ALA A 250 -23.95 -25.33 5.68
N LEU A 251 -23.72 -24.97 4.42
CA LEU A 251 -24.17 -23.73 3.80
C LEU A 251 -25.06 -24.11 2.61
N ASP A 252 -26.32 -23.65 2.57
CA ASP A 252 -27.25 -23.87 1.46
C ASP A 252 -27.78 -22.54 0.93
N CYS A 253 -27.63 -22.29 -0.38
CA CYS A 253 -28.10 -21.08 -1.06
C CYS A 253 -29.33 -21.34 -1.96
N GLY A 254 -30.14 -22.35 -1.65
CA GLY A 254 -31.40 -22.67 -2.33
C GLY A 254 -31.31 -23.80 -3.37
N ALA A 255 -30.11 -24.33 -3.62
CA ALA A 255 -29.86 -25.43 -4.56
C ALA A 255 -29.17 -26.64 -3.90
N GLY A 256 -29.20 -26.71 -2.56
CA GLY A 256 -28.46 -27.70 -1.78
C GLY A 256 -27.13 -27.16 -1.26
N ASN A 257 -26.38 -28.02 -0.58
CA ASN A 257 -25.16 -27.61 0.11
C ASN A 257 -24.09 -27.11 -0.87
N VAL A 258 -23.61 -25.89 -0.61
CA VAL A 258 -22.45 -25.28 -1.27
C VAL A 258 -21.20 -26.05 -0.88
N ALA A 259 -20.40 -26.45 -1.88
CA ALA A 259 -19.11 -27.09 -1.66
C ALA A 259 -18.05 -26.04 -1.28
N GLY A 260 -17.22 -26.36 -0.28
CA GLY A 260 -16.18 -25.46 0.21
C GLY A 260 -15.17 -26.18 1.10
N VAL A 261 -14.15 -25.44 1.52
CA VAL A 261 -13.10 -25.90 2.42
C VAL A 261 -13.25 -25.17 3.74
N ILE A 262 -13.21 -25.93 4.84
CA ILE A 262 -13.18 -25.37 6.20
C ILE A 262 -11.74 -25.30 6.68
N SER A 263 -11.34 -24.14 7.20
CA SER A 263 -10.06 -23.89 7.84
C SER A 263 -10.23 -23.19 9.19
N GLY A 264 -9.14 -23.03 9.93
CA GLY A 264 -9.11 -22.40 11.25
C GLY A 264 -9.04 -23.39 12.42
N SER A 265 -8.76 -22.86 13.60
CA SER A 265 -8.60 -23.59 14.87
C SER A 265 -8.98 -22.68 16.04
N GLY A 266 -8.93 -23.19 17.27
CA GLY A 266 -9.34 -22.40 18.44
C GLY A 266 -10.83 -22.09 18.39
N ASN A 267 -11.18 -20.83 18.66
CA ASN A 267 -12.54 -20.31 18.67
C ASN A 267 -13.03 -19.78 17.30
N THR A 268 -12.26 -19.95 16.23
CA THR A 268 -12.62 -19.41 14.90
C THR A 268 -12.62 -20.52 13.84
N ARG A 269 -13.59 -20.48 12.94
CA ARG A 269 -13.63 -21.32 11.73
C ARG A 269 -13.97 -20.47 10.52
N THR A 270 -13.38 -20.81 9.37
CA THR A 270 -13.64 -20.13 8.10
C THR A 270 -13.98 -21.15 7.04
N PHE A 271 -15.17 -21.04 6.46
CA PHE A 271 -15.59 -21.77 5.29
C PHE A 271 -15.34 -20.91 4.04
N ASP A 272 -14.57 -21.47 3.10
CA ASP A 272 -14.23 -20.88 1.81
C ASP A 272 -14.96 -21.66 0.69
N PRO A 273 -16.00 -21.08 0.07
CA PRO A 273 -16.71 -21.71 -1.04
C PRO A 273 -15.77 -22.03 -2.22
N THR A 274 -15.86 -23.23 -2.79
CA THR A 274 -15.05 -23.61 -3.98
C THR A 274 -15.42 -22.84 -5.26
N ALA A 275 -16.59 -22.22 -5.29
CA ALA A 275 -17.08 -21.35 -6.35
C ALA A 275 -17.84 -20.18 -5.71
N ASN A 276 -17.96 -19.07 -6.44
CA ASN A 276 -18.77 -17.93 -6.02
C ASN A 276 -20.19 -18.39 -5.66
N LEU A 277 -20.74 -17.81 -4.59
CA LEU A 277 -22.11 -18.00 -4.18
C LEU A 277 -23.08 -17.48 -5.27
N PRO A 278 -24.29 -18.04 -5.41
CA PRO A 278 -25.24 -17.56 -6.40
C PRO A 278 -25.70 -16.13 -6.09
N PHE A 279 -25.89 -15.30 -7.13
CA PHE A 279 -26.39 -13.92 -6.98
C PHE A 279 -27.85 -13.88 -6.50
N GLY A 280 -28.16 -12.86 -5.69
CA GLY A 280 -29.51 -12.54 -5.23
C GLY A 280 -30.18 -13.63 -4.38
N THR A 281 -29.40 -14.57 -3.82
CA THR A 281 -29.93 -15.72 -3.08
C THR A 281 -29.79 -15.55 -1.57
N SER A 282 -30.75 -16.11 -0.83
CA SER A 282 -30.62 -16.26 0.62
C SER A 282 -29.85 -17.54 0.92
N CYS A 283 -28.67 -17.39 1.50
CA CYS A 283 -27.81 -18.47 1.94
C CYS A 283 -28.02 -18.73 3.44
N THR A 284 -28.30 -19.97 3.81
CA THR A 284 -28.52 -20.41 5.18
C THR A 284 -27.34 -21.24 5.66
N VAL A 285 -26.71 -20.82 6.75
CA VAL A 285 -25.72 -21.59 7.49
C VAL A 285 -26.45 -22.41 8.55
N THR A 286 -26.11 -23.69 8.63
CA THR A 286 -26.58 -24.62 9.67
C THR A 286 -25.40 -25.27 10.35
N LEU A 287 -25.40 -25.23 11.67
CA LEU A 287 -24.41 -25.84 12.55
C LEU A 287 -25.04 -27.04 13.25
N ASN A 288 -24.42 -28.20 13.13
CA ASN A 288 -24.81 -29.36 13.93
C ASN A 288 -24.16 -29.23 15.30
N ALA A 289 -24.96 -28.74 16.26
CA ALA A 289 -24.52 -28.44 17.61
C ALA A 289 -23.80 -29.60 18.31
N ALA A 290 -24.28 -30.85 18.15
CA ALA A 290 -23.69 -32.03 18.78
C ALA A 290 -22.27 -32.35 18.30
N ASN A 291 -21.88 -31.82 17.14
CA ASN A 291 -20.59 -32.05 16.51
C ASN A 291 -19.60 -30.90 16.72
N ILE A 292 -19.95 -29.92 17.55
CA ILE A 292 -19.11 -28.77 17.94
C ILE A 292 -19.04 -28.82 19.45
N VAL A 293 -17.86 -29.14 19.99
CA VAL A 293 -17.64 -29.39 21.42
C VAL A 293 -16.47 -28.55 21.87
N ASP A 294 -16.51 -27.98 23.07
CA ASP A 294 -15.37 -27.27 23.67
C ASP A 294 -14.19 -28.22 23.98
N ILE A 295 -13.18 -27.72 24.72
CA ILE A 295 -11.98 -28.50 25.09
C ILE A 295 -11.55 -28.33 26.56
N ASP A 296 -12.32 -27.57 27.33
CA ASP A 296 -12.18 -27.32 28.76
C ASP A 296 -13.33 -27.95 29.56
N GLY A 297 -13.27 -27.84 30.89
CA GLY A 297 -14.28 -28.36 31.80
C GLY A 297 -14.81 -29.77 31.50
N THR A 298 -16.14 -29.87 31.51
CA THR A 298 -16.92 -31.00 31.02
C THR A 298 -17.30 -30.76 29.56
N PHE A 299 -16.79 -31.59 28.66
CA PHE A 299 -17.04 -31.41 27.23
C PHE A 299 -18.52 -31.20 26.86
N ASP A 300 -18.87 -29.97 26.52
CA ASP A 300 -20.22 -29.54 26.23
C ASP A 300 -20.41 -29.25 24.74
N ALA A 301 -21.57 -29.63 24.22
CA ALA A 301 -21.96 -29.34 22.85
C ALA A 301 -22.43 -27.88 22.69
N LEU A 302 -22.28 -27.32 21.49
CA LEU A 302 -22.72 -25.95 21.18
C LEU A 302 -24.17 -25.69 21.64
N THR A 303 -24.38 -24.59 22.35
CA THR A 303 -25.71 -24.11 22.73
C THR A 303 -26.02 -22.75 22.09
N GLY A 304 -27.29 -22.35 22.12
CA GLY A 304 -27.75 -21.09 21.53
C GLY A 304 -27.95 -21.17 20.02
N THR A 305 -27.53 -20.13 19.30
CA THR A 305 -27.77 -19.99 17.85
C THR A 305 -26.94 -21.02 17.06
N ASN A 306 -27.63 -21.91 16.36
CA ASN A 306 -27.03 -22.92 15.49
C ASN A 306 -27.42 -22.76 14.01
N SER A 307 -28.13 -21.70 13.64
CA SER A 307 -28.42 -21.38 12.26
C SER A 307 -28.66 -19.87 12.09
N PHE A 308 -28.21 -19.34 10.95
CA PHE A 308 -28.47 -17.97 10.51
C PHE A 308 -28.46 -17.93 8.98
N SER A 309 -29.03 -16.88 8.41
CA SER A 309 -28.99 -16.65 6.97
C SER A 309 -28.42 -15.28 6.62
N PHE A 310 -27.94 -15.13 5.39
CA PHE A 310 -27.57 -13.86 4.77
C PHE A 310 -28.04 -13.87 3.31
N THR A 311 -28.03 -12.71 2.65
CA THR A 311 -28.45 -12.57 1.25
C THR A 311 -27.31 -12.01 0.42
N THR A 312 -26.98 -12.69 -0.68
CA THR A 312 -25.96 -12.21 -1.63
C THR A 312 -26.45 -11.02 -2.44
N VAL A 313 -25.51 -10.26 -2.99
CA VAL A 313 -25.82 -9.16 -3.92
C VAL A 313 -26.61 -9.68 -5.13
N ALA A 314 -27.60 -8.91 -5.58
CA ALA A 314 -28.36 -9.23 -6.78
C ALA A 314 -27.48 -9.10 -8.02
N ASP A 315 -27.78 -9.93 -9.01
CA ASP A 315 -27.25 -9.83 -10.35
C ASP A 315 -27.84 -8.59 -11.04
N LEU A 316 -27.04 -7.80 -11.74
CA LEU A 316 -27.50 -6.59 -12.41
C LEU A 316 -27.25 -6.70 -13.90
N VAL A 317 -28.25 -6.32 -14.70
CA VAL A 317 -28.11 -6.30 -16.15
C VAL A 317 -26.98 -5.35 -16.58
N PRO A 318 -26.20 -5.69 -17.63
CA PRO A 318 -25.10 -4.85 -18.08
C PRO A 318 -25.58 -3.52 -18.67
N SER A 319 -24.78 -2.47 -18.49
CA SER A 319 -25.05 -1.13 -19.01
C SER A 319 -23.77 -0.41 -19.42
N VAL A 320 -23.87 0.57 -20.33
CA VAL A 320 -22.72 1.41 -20.71
C VAL A 320 -22.58 2.57 -19.72
N THR A 321 -21.46 2.60 -19.00
CA THR A 321 -21.16 3.63 -18.00
C THR A 321 -20.49 4.86 -18.63
N SER A 322 -19.70 4.69 -19.69
CA SER A 322 -19.09 5.81 -20.41
C SER A 322 -18.69 5.46 -21.84
N THR A 323 -18.61 6.50 -22.68
CA THR A 323 -18.08 6.42 -24.05
C THR A 323 -17.02 7.49 -24.26
N VAL A 324 -16.05 7.20 -25.12
CA VAL A 324 -15.11 8.17 -25.69
C VAL A 324 -15.21 8.03 -27.21
N PRO A 325 -15.51 9.10 -27.95
CA PRO A 325 -15.96 10.40 -27.48
C PRO A 325 -17.23 10.30 -26.61
N ALA A 326 -17.38 11.24 -25.67
CA ALA A 326 -18.61 11.38 -24.91
C ALA A 326 -19.78 11.77 -25.84
N ASP A 327 -21.01 11.49 -25.43
CA ASP A 327 -22.18 11.88 -26.19
C ASP A 327 -22.21 13.41 -26.41
N THR A 328 -22.47 13.83 -27.64
CA THR A 328 -22.43 15.20 -28.15
C THR A 328 -21.05 15.88 -28.13
N ALA A 329 -19.96 15.12 -27.96
CA ALA A 329 -18.60 15.68 -28.04
C ALA A 329 -18.35 16.37 -29.39
N THR A 330 -17.56 17.44 -29.37
CA THR A 330 -17.16 18.20 -30.56
C THR A 330 -15.63 18.25 -30.65
N GLY A 331 -15.08 18.49 -31.83
CA GLY A 331 -13.63 18.55 -32.02
C GLY A 331 -12.95 17.20 -31.90
N VAL A 332 -13.68 16.10 -32.14
CA VAL A 332 -13.11 14.75 -32.14
C VAL A 332 -12.14 14.62 -33.30
N ASN A 333 -10.92 14.15 -33.02
CA ASN A 333 -9.93 13.97 -34.08
C ASN A 333 -10.46 13.00 -35.14
N ILE A 334 -10.21 13.31 -36.41
CA ILE A 334 -10.63 12.48 -37.54
C ILE A 334 -10.06 11.06 -37.52
N ASN A 335 -8.93 10.82 -36.84
CA ASN A 335 -8.35 9.48 -36.69
C ASN A 335 -8.66 8.83 -35.32
N ALA A 336 -9.66 9.33 -34.60
CA ALA A 336 -9.95 8.87 -33.26
C ALA A 336 -10.53 7.46 -33.23
N ASN A 337 -9.98 6.61 -32.37
CA ASN A 337 -10.67 5.41 -31.92
C ASN A 337 -11.79 5.80 -30.94
N LEU A 338 -12.81 4.93 -30.88
CA LEU A 338 -13.86 5.01 -29.88
C LEU A 338 -13.55 4.03 -28.74
N THR A 339 -14.04 4.35 -27.54
CA THR A 339 -13.96 3.49 -26.36
C THR A 339 -15.31 3.41 -25.68
N VAL A 340 -15.71 2.22 -25.25
CA VAL A 340 -16.95 1.96 -24.51
C VAL A 340 -16.60 1.24 -23.22
N THR A 341 -17.12 1.74 -22.09
CA THR A 341 -16.97 1.10 -20.78
C THR A 341 -18.33 0.60 -20.30
N PHE A 342 -18.41 -0.68 -19.92
CA PHE A 342 -19.60 -1.30 -19.34
C PHE A 342 -19.59 -1.28 -17.80
N SER A 343 -20.73 -1.57 -17.16
CA SER A 343 -20.87 -1.73 -15.69
C SER A 343 -20.14 -2.96 -15.17
N GLU A 344 -20.04 -4.00 -15.99
CA GLU A 344 -19.36 -5.26 -15.71
C GLU A 344 -18.74 -5.86 -16.97
N ALA A 345 -18.16 -7.05 -16.82
CA ALA A 345 -17.58 -7.79 -17.92
C ALA A 345 -18.68 -8.33 -18.83
N VAL A 346 -18.59 -8.04 -20.13
CA VAL A 346 -19.59 -8.48 -21.12
C VAL A 346 -18.97 -9.34 -22.22
N THR A 347 -19.80 -10.19 -22.80
CA THR A 347 -19.56 -10.98 -24.00
C THR A 347 -20.50 -10.53 -25.12
N PRO A 348 -19.96 -10.06 -26.25
CA PRO A 348 -20.76 -9.86 -27.44
C PRO A 348 -21.28 -11.18 -28.01
N THR A 349 -22.57 -11.27 -28.30
CA THR A 349 -23.20 -12.45 -28.91
C THR A 349 -23.15 -12.42 -30.45
N THR A 350 -22.82 -11.26 -31.03
CA THR A 350 -22.63 -11.07 -32.47
C THR A 350 -21.34 -10.29 -32.76
N ALA A 351 -20.79 -10.44 -33.97
CA ALA A 351 -19.53 -9.79 -34.36
C ALA A 351 -19.66 -8.26 -34.57
N ASN A 352 -20.87 -7.76 -34.87
CA ASN A 352 -21.14 -6.36 -35.20
C ASN A 352 -22.13 -5.74 -34.21
N TRP A 353 -21.87 -5.94 -32.92
CA TRP A 353 -22.70 -5.43 -31.82
C TRP A 353 -22.74 -3.89 -31.76
N LEU A 354 -21.85 -3.20 -32.46
CA LEU A 354 -21.84 -1.75 -32.63
C LEU A 354 -21.98 -1.37 -34.11
N GLN A 355 -22.88 -0.42 -34.39
CA GLN A 355 -23.05 0.24 -35.68
C GLN A 355 -22.54 1.68 -35.60
N LEU A 356 -21.75 2.12 -36.57
CA LEU A 356 -21.24 3.48 -36.67
C LEU A 356 -21.63 4.10 -37.99
N THR A 357 -22.36 5.23 -37.95
CA THR A 357 -22.83 5.94 -39.13
C THR A 357 -22.56 7.43 -39.01
N CYS A 358 -22.02 8.03 -40.05
CA CYS A 358 -21.68 9.44 -40.10
C CYS A 358 -22.44 10.14 -41.23
N ALA A 359 -22.78 11.41 -41.04
CA ALA A 359 -23.63 12.16 -41.94
C ALA A 359 -23.05 12.31 -43.36
N SER A 360 -21.71 12.40 -43.49
CA SER A 360 -21.03 12.62 -44.76
C SER A 360 -20.35 11.35 -45.28
N SER A 361 -19.65 10.60 -44.43
CA SER A 361 -18.96 9.34 -44.78
C SER A 361 -19.85 8.08 -44.76
N ALA A 362 -21.12 8.20 -44.33
CA ALA A 362 -22.09 7.11 -44.21
C ALA A 362 -21.66 6.03 -43.20
N ALA A 363 -21.96 4.75 -43.46
CA ALA A 363 -21.68 3.67 -42.52
C ALA A 363 -20.20 3.25 -42.54
N HIS A 364 -19.62 3.09 -41.36
CA HIS A 364 -18.28 2.56 -41.16
C HIS A 364 -18.33 1.11 -40.69
N THR A 365 -17.41 0.28 -41.20
CA THR A 365 -17.10 -0.98 -40.53
C THR A 365 -16.12 -0.73 -39.38
N VAL A 366 -16.16 -1.56 -38.35
CA VAL A 366 -15.35 -1.35 -37.13
C VAL A 366 -14.59 -2.61 -36.73
N ALA A 367 -13.34 -2.43 -36.32
CA ALA A 367 -12.55 -3.44 -35.65
C ALA A 367 -12.65 -3.23 -34.13
N ILE A 368 -13.03 -4.27 -33.40
CA ILE A 368 -13.33 -4.19 -31.96
C ILE A 368 -12.34 -5.05 -31.17
N SER A 369 -11.75 -4.50 -30.09
CA SER A 369 -10.73 -5.17 -29.27
C SER A 369 -10.82 -4.88 -27.77
N ASP A 370 -9.89 -5.49 -27.01
CA ASP A 370 -9.64 -5.37 -25.56
C ASP A 370 -10.61 -6.16 -24.69
N GLY A 371 -11.78 -5.62 -24.34
CA GLY A 371 -12.78 -6.28 -23.50
C GLY A 371 -12.25 -6.81 -22.15
N PRO A 372 -13.10 -7.48 -21.34
CA PRO A 372 -14.55 -7.61 -21.47
C PRO A 372 -15.33 -6.42 -20.86
N VAL A 373 -14.68 -5.53 -20.10
CA VAL A 373 -15.34 -4.34 -19.48
C VAL A 373 -15.15 -3.07 -20.32
N ILE A 374 -13.95 -2.87 -20.87
CA ILE A 374 -13.59 -1.72 -21.69
C ILE A 374 -13.27 -2.22 -23.09
N TRP A 375 -13.96 -1.68 -24.09
CA TRP A 375 -13.81 -2.07 -25.48
C TRP A 375 -13.30 -0.91 -26.32
N THR A 376 -12.35 -1.18 -27.20
CA THR A 376 -11.82 -0.22 -28.18
C THR A 376 -12.42 -0.53 -29.55
N ILE A 377 -12.86 0.50 -30.25
CA ILE A 377 -13.51 0.42 -31.55
C ILE A 377 -12.73 1.31 -32.51
N ASN A 378 -12.08 0.69 -33.48
CA ASN A 378 -11.34 1.36 -34.54
C ASN A 378 -12.15 1.34 -35.84
N PRO A 379 -12.61 2.49 -36.36
CA PRO A 379 -13.23 2.58 -37.68
C PRO A 379 -12.30 2.09 -38.80
N ASP A 380 -12.88 1.68 -39.93
CA ASP A 380 -12.17 1.21 -41.10
C ASP A 380 -11.42 2.29 -41.89
N SER A 381 -11.83 3.55 -41.72
CA SER A 381 -11.15 4.72 -42.26
C SER A 381 -11.26 5.90 -41.30
N ASP A 382 -10.33 6.86 -41.41
CA ASP A 382 -10.44 8.15 -40.75
C ASP A 382 -11.76 8.85 -41.17
N PHE A 383 -12.32 9.63 -40.24
CA PHE A 383 -13.53 10.41 -40.45
C PHE A 383 -13.28 11.64 -41.35
N ASN A 384 -14.35 12.19 -41.92
CA ASN A 384 -14.30 13.50 -42.55
C ASN A 384 -14.30 14.61 -41.50
N PHE A 385 -13.77 15.77 -41.85
CA PHE A 385 -13.90 16.97 -41.02
C PHE A 385 -15.36 17.45 -40.91
N SER A 386 -15.68 18.06 -39.78
CA SER A 386 -17.00 18.67 -39.48
C SER A 386 -18.21 17.76 -39.69
N GLU A 387 -18.06 16.44 -39.55
CA GLU A 387 -19.16 15.51 -39.70
C GLU A 387 -19.71 15.04 -38.36
N VAL A 388 -21.01 14.75 -38.34
CA VAL A 388 -21.70 14.19 -37.18
C VAL A 388 -21.78 12.68 -37.36
N CYS A 389 -21.20 11.95 -36.41
CA CYS A 389 -21.25 10.51 -36.33
C CYS A 389 -22.16 10.05 -35.20
N THR A 390 -22.89 8.96 -35.42
CA THR A 390 -23.78 8.30 -34.48
C THR A 390 -23.32 6.85 -34.34
N ALA A 391 -23.04 6.44 -33.11
CA ALA A 391 -22.76 5.06 -32.75
C ALA A 391 -23.94 4.46 -31.98
N THR A 392 -24.25 3.21 -32.28
CA THR A 392 -25.35 2.45 -31.67
C THR A 392 -24.85 1.08 -31.26
N ILE A 393 -25.00 0.75 -29.99
CA ILE A 393 -24.81 -0.60 -29.45
C ILE A 393 -26.17 -1.25 -29.32
N ASP A 394 -26.31 -2.41 -29.96
CA ASP A 394 -27.50 -3.26 -29.90
C ASP A 394 -27.58 -3.97 -28.54
N ASP A 395 -28.68 -3.77 -27.82
CA ASP A 395 -28.87 -4.31 -26.48
C ASP A 395 -28.89 -5.84 -26.42
N GLY A 396 -29.50 -6.48 -27.42
CA GLY A 396 -29.57 -7.92 -27.58
C GLY A 396 -28.25 -8.55 -28.04
N ALA A 397 -27.24 -7.73 -28.37
CA ALA A 397 -25.94 -8.18 -28.79
C ALA A 397 -24.91 -8.25 -27.64
N ILE A 398 -25.24 -7.76 -26.45
CA ILE A 398 -24.33 -7.67 -25.30
C ILE A 398 -24.90 -8.42 -24.11
N GLN A 399 -24.19 -9.47 -23.68
CA GLN A 399 -24.53 -10.28 -22.51
C GLN A 399 -23.46 -10.12 -21.44
N ASP A 400 -23.79 -10.15 -20.15
CA ASP A 400 -22.80 -10.19 -19.06
C ASP A 400 -22.02 -11.52 -19.00
N GLN A 401 -21.08 -11.61 -18.04
CA GLN A 401 -20.23 -12.78 -17.82
C GLN A 401 -20.39 -13.40 -16.43
N ASP A 402 -21.20 -12.81 -15.57
CA ASP A 402 -21.52 -13.28 -14.24
C ASP A 402 -22.99 -13.70 -14.12
N GLY A 403 -23.29 -14.30 -12.96
CA GLY A 403 -24.63 -14.76 -12.60
C GLY A 403 -25.40 -15.49 -13.68
N ASN A 404 -26.67 -15.12 -13.85
CA ASN A 404 -27.51 -15.61 -14.93
C ASN A 404 -27.30 -14.71 -16.14
N PRO A 405 -27.13 -15.26 -17.36
CA PRO A 405 -26.81 -14.43 -18.50
C PRO A 405 -27.90 -13.39 -18.82
N ASP A 406 -27.64 -12.12 -18.56
CA ASP A 406 -28.54 -11.00 -18.85
C ASP A 406 -28.03 -10.13 -20.01
N PHE A 407 -28.98 -9.61 -20.79
CA PHE A 407 -28.68 -8.66 -21.86
C PHE A 407 -28.82 -7.23 -21.36
N MET A 408 -28.24 -6.26 -22.09
CA MET A 408 -28.50 -4.85 -21.82
C MET A 408 -30.01 -4.56 -21.88
N ALA A 409 -30.46 -3.60 -21.07
CA ALA A 409 -31.88 -3.27 -20.98
C ALA A 409 -32.43 -2.45 -22.17
N ALA A 410 -31.55 -1.73 -22.88
CA ALA A 410 -31.88 -0.87 -24.01
C ALA A 410 -30.63 -0.52 -24.81
N ASP A 411 -30.80 -0.24 -26.11
CA ASP A 411 -29.72 0.20 -27.00
C ASP A 411 -28.98 1.41 -26.41
N LYS A 412 -27.66 1.43 -26.55
CA LYS A 412 -26.85 2.63 -26.26
C LYS A 412 -26.58 3.38 -27.56
N ILE A 413 -27.17 4.57 -27.68
CA ILE A 413 -26.95 5.48 -28.81
C ILE A 413 -26.21 6.73 -28.32
N TRP A 414 -25.19 7.16 -29.04
CA TRP A 414 -24.54 8.46 -28.82
C TRP A 414 -24.06 9.08 -30.12
N THR A 415 -23.84 10.39 -30.08
CA THR A 415 -23.39 11.17 -31.22
C THR A 415 -22.09 11.92 -30.90
N PHE A 416 -21.31 12.26 -31.92
CA PHE A 416 -20.16 13.15 -31.79
C PHE A 416 -19.89 13.88 -33.11
N THR A 417 -19.22 15.02 -33.03
CA THR A 417 -18.82 15.84 -34.18
C THR A 417 -17.30 15.89 -34.29
N THR A 418 -16.79 15.58 -35.47
CA THR A 418 -15.34 15.61 -35.75
C THR A 418 -14.81 17.04 -35.82
N SER A 419 -13.48 17.18 -35.74
CA SER A 419 -12.80 18.47 -35.83
C SER A 419 -13.15 19.19 -37.13
N ALA A 420 -13.18 20.52 -37.06
CA ALA A 420 -13.31 21.35 -38.24
C ALA A 420 -12.00 21.35 -39.04
N ASP A 421 -12.14 21.53 -40.34
CA ASP A 421 -11.04 21.83 -41.24
C ASP A 421 -10.74 23.34 -41.19
N PHE A 422 -9.47 23.72 -41.10
CA PHE A 422 -9.05 25.11 -40.95
C PHE A 422 -8.15 25.52 -42.09
N ALA A 423 -8.42 26.68 -42.69
CA ALA A 423 -7.56 27.23 -43.74
C ALA A 423 -6.10 27.39 -43.26
N PRO A 424 -5.11 27.12 -44.13
CA PRO A 424 -3.71 27.19 -43.76
C PRO A 424 -3.25 28.60 -43.45
N THR A 425 -2.32 28.71 -42.51
CA THR A 425 -1.68 29.97 -42.08
C THR A 425 -0.17 29.84 -42.06
N VAL A 426 0.55 30.93 -42.31
CA VAL A 426 2.01 30.95 -42.11
C VAL A 426 2.29 31.11 -40.61
N THR A 427 3.01 30.15 -40.03
CA THR A 427 3.36 30.14 -38.60
C THR A 427 4.68 30.83 -38.33
N THR A 428 5.70 30.61 -39.18
CA THR A 428 7.03 31.22 -39.04
C THR A 428 7.70 31.43 -40.38
N THR A 429 8.63 32.38 -40.42
CA THR A 429 9.52 32.61 -41.56
C THR A 429 10.97 32.75 -41.10
N THR A 430 11.90 32.35 -41.96
CA THR A 430 13.33 32.62 -41.83
C THR A 430 13.81 33.21 -43.16
N PRO A 431 14.32 34.44 -43.22
CA PRO A 431 14.47 35.38 -42.11
C PRO A 431 13.13 35.72 -41.45
N ALA A 432 13.17 35.97 -40.14
CA ALA A 432 11.99 36.45 -39.42
C ALA A 432 11.51 37.78 -40.00
N ALA A 433 10.21 38.06 -39.88
CA ALA A 433 9.65 39.33 -40.34
C ALA A 433 10.38 40.52 -39.70
N SER A 434 10.75 41.49 -40.54
CA SER A 434 11.57 42.66 -40.21
C SER A 434 13.01 42.35 -39.72
N ALA A 435 13.54 41.16 -39.98
CA ALA A 435 14.93 40.84 -39.67
C ALA A 435 15.89 41.80 -40.39
N ILE A 436 17.00 42.13 -39.73
CA ILE A 436 18.08 42.94 -40.28
C ILE A 436 19.38 42.12 -40.29
N ASN A 437 20.34 42.55 -41.12
CA ASN A 437 21.63 41.86 -41.26
C ASN A 437 21.50 40.41 -41.73
N VAL A 438 20.51 40.12 -42.57
CA VAL A 438 20.34 38.81 -43.21
C VAL A 438 21.51 38.57 -44.16
N THR A 439 22.11 37.38 -44.13
CA THR A 439 23.26 37.09 -44.98
C THR A 439 22.88 37.17 -46.46
N LEU A 440 23.80 37.63 -47.31
CA LEU A 440 23.47 37.89 -48.71
C LEU A 440 23.09 36.62 -49.49
N ALA A 441 23.60 35.45 -49.08
CA ALA A 441 23.29 34.16 -49.68
C ALA A 441 22.20 33.38 -48.89
N SER A 442 21.36 34.07 -48.12
CA SER A 442 20.32 33.40 -47.31
C SER A 442 19.19 32.85 -48.18
N ASP A 443 18.83 31.59 -47.94
CA ASP A 443 17.52 31.06 -48.33
C ASP A 443 16.39 31.70 -47.52
N ILE A 444 15.19 31.74 -48.10
CA ILE A 444 13.96 32.07 -47.38
C ILE A 444 13.18 30.79 -47.08
N THR A 445 12.88 30.53 -45.82
CA THR A 445 12.02 29.44 -45.38
C THR A 445 10.69 29.97 -44.84
N ILE A 446 9.59 29.34 -45.23
CA ILE A 446 8.21 29.66 -44.84
C ILE A 446 7.57 28.39 -44.30
N VAL A 447 7.05 28.43 -43.07
CA VAL A 447 6.40 27.29 -42.40
C VAL A 447 4.90 27.58 -42.28
N PHE A 448 4.06 26.61 -42.66
CA PHE A 448 2.60 26.68 -42.59
C PHE A 448 2.05 25.91 -41.38
N SER A 449 0.78 26.13 -41.02
CA SER A 449 0.05 25.42 -39.95
C SER A 449 -0.17 23.94 -40.27
N GLU A 450 -0.18 23.60 -41.56
CA GLU A 450 -0.42 22.27 -42.09
C GLU A 450 0.24 22.10 -43.47
N PRO A 451 0.25 20.89 -44.06
CA PRO A 451 0.76 20.68 -45.41
C PRO A 451 -0.10 21.38 -46.47
N VAL A 452 0.53 22.24 -47.28
CA VAL A 452 -0.15 22.99 -48.35
C VAL A 452 0.40 22.62 -49.72
N SER A 453 -0.44 22.72 -50.75
CA SER A 453 -0.02 22.73 -52.15
C SER A 453 0.34 24.15 -52.58
N ALA A 454 1.61 24.38 -52.88
CA ALA A 454 2.10 25.65 -53.43
C ALA A 454 3.06 25.41 -54.62
N THR A 455 3.17 26.41 -55.49
CA THR A 455 4.12 26.42 -56.62
C THR A 455 4.97 27.68 -56.58
N THR A 456 5.92 27.85 -57.50
CA THR A 456 6.70 29.10 -57.60
C THR A 456 5.82 30.32 -57.83
N ALA A 457 4.64 30.17 -58.44
CA ALA A 457 3.68 31.26 -58.64
C ALA A 457 3.00 31.71 -57.34
N SER A 458 3.04 30.90 -56.28
CA SER A 458 2.43 31.20 -54.98
C SER A 458 3.25 32.22 -54.17
N PHE A 459 4.47 32.53 -54.59
CA PHE A 459 5.38 33.42 -53.88
C PHE A 459 5.95 34.51 -54.81
N THR A 460 6.16 35.71 -54.28
CA THR A 460 6.98 36.75 -54.92
C THR A 460 8.06 37.23 -53.96
N LEU A 461 9.24 37.56 -54.49
CA LEU A 461 10.39 38.08 -53.73
C LEU A 461 10.91 39.33 -54.46
N ASN A 462 10.63 40.51 -53.90
CA ASN A 462 10.98 41.78 -54.50
C ASN A 462 11.85 42.60 -53.55
N CYS A 463 13.03 43.00 -54.01
CA CYS A 463 13.93 43.85 -53.23
C CYS A 463 14.01 45.27 -53.81
N ALA A 464 14.22 46.24 -52.93
CA ALA A 464 14.16 47.66 -53.27
C ALA A 464 15.25 48.10 -54.27
N SER A 465 16.42 47.45 -54.27
CA SER A 465 17.55 47.81 -55.13
C SER A 465 17.73 46.85 -56.29
N SER A 466 17.62 45.53 -56.04
CA SER A 466 17.81 44.50 -57.07
C SER A 466 16.52 44.11 -57.81
N ALA A 467 15.38 44.71 -57.47
CA ALA A 467 14.05 44.37 -58.01
C ALA A 467 13.62 42.92 -57.70
N GLY A 468 12.78 42.32 -58.57
CA GLY A 468 12.25 40.97 -58.37
C GLY A 468 13.30 39.89 -58.60
N HIS A 469 13.40 38.94 -57.66
CA HIS A 469 14.23 37.75 -57.77
C HIS A 469 13.42 36.56 -58.23
N THR A 470 14.02 35.69 -59.03
CA THR A 470 13.50 34.33 -59.23
C THR A 470 14.12 33.41 -58.18
N PHE A 471 13.54 32.24 -57.95
CA PHE A 471 14.04 31.31 -56.94
C PHE A 471 13.69 29.87 -57.33
N THR A 472 14.48 28.94 -56.80
CA THR A 472 14.12 27.53 -56.78
C THR A 472 13.30 27.25 -55.53
N LEU A 473 12.20 26.51 -55.69
CA LEU A 473 11.29 26.15 -54.59
C LEU A 473 11.53 24.70 -54.19
N SER A 474 11.49 24.41 -52.89
CA SER A 474 11.48 23.04 -52.36
C SER A 474 10.25 22.24 -52.82
N ALA A 475 10.27 20.93 -52.59
CA ALA A 475 9.19 20.04 -53.01
C ALA A 475 7.82 20.45 -52.43
N SER A 476 6.77 20.18 -53.21
CA SER A 476 5.36 20.42 -52.93
C SER A 476 4.58 19.11 -53.12
N PRO A 477 3.58 18.79 -52.29
CA PRO A 477 3.12 19.53 -51.11
C PRO A 477 4.07 19.42 -49.91
N ALA A 478 4.04 20.41 -49.01
CA ALA A 478 4.84 20.41 -47.78
C ALA A 478 4.24 21.37 -46.73
N SER A 479 4.61 21.23 -45.46
CA SER A 479 4.33 22.23 -44.42
C SER A 479 5.46 23.27 -44.29
N THR A 480 6.60 23.04 -44.94
CA THR A 480 7.74 23.95 -44.95
C THR A 480 8.26 24.11 -46.37
N TYR A 481 8.37 25.36 -46.82
CA TYR A 481 8.89 25.70 -48.13
C TYR A 481 10.17 26.52 -48.03
N THR A 482 11.19 26.14 -48.80
CA THR A 482 12.43 26.90 -48.95
C THR A 482 12.50 27.49 -50.35
N LEU A 483 12.70 28.80 -50.43
CA LEU A 483 12.95 29.59 -51.62
C LEU A 483 14.44 29.94 -51.62
N ASN A 484 15.19 29.38 -52.56
CA ASN A 484 16.59 29.72 -52.79
C ASN A 484 16.68 30.69 -53.97
N PRO A 485 16.98 31.98 -53.74
CA PRO A 485 17.09 33.01 -54.79
C PRO A 485 18.08 32.63 -55.90
N ASP A 486 17.82 33.10 -57.12
CA ASP A 486 18.71 32.88 -58.27
C ASP A 486 20.05 33.63 -58.15
N THR A 487 20.09 34.71 -57.38
CA THR A 487 21.29 35.48 -57.07
C THR A 487 21.30 35.94 -55.61
N ASP A 488 22.51 36.06 -55.04
CA ASP A 488 22.70 36.63 -53.70
C ASP A 488 22.14 38.06 -53.63
N PHE A 489 21.57 38.43 -52.48
CA PHE A 489 21.04 39.77 -52.22
C PHE A 489 22.12 40.85 -52.32
N SER A 490 21.74 42.03 -52.79
CA SER A 490 22.59 43.21 -52.70
C SER A 490 22.70 43.67 -51.25
N ALA A 491 23.83 44.26 -50.87
CA ALA A 491 24.02 44.71 -49.50
C ALA A 491 23.03 45.81 -49.09
N THR A 492 22.55 45.75 -47.85
CA THR A 492 21.70 46.77 -47.20
C THR A 492 20.40 47.08 -47.95
N GLU A 493 19.80 46.10 -48.61
CA GLU A 493 18.53 46.27 -49.32
C GLU A 493 17.35 45.67 -48.56
N LEU A 494 16.18 46.31 -48.69
CA LEU A 494 14.92 45.80 -48.16
C LEU A 494 14.29 44.85 -49.18
N CYS A 495 14.11 43.59 -48.79
CA CYS A 495 13.43 42.56 -49.56
C CYS A 495 12.06 42.27 -48.93
N THR A 496 11.04 42.20 -49.77
CA THR A 496 9.65 41.87 -49.40
C THR A 496 9.26 40.57 -50.07
N VAL A 497 8.73 39.65 -49.28
CA VAL A 497 8.16 38.38 -49.72
C VAL A 497 6.65 38.43 -49.55
N THR A 498 5.92 38.06 -50.60
CA THR A 498 4.46 37.88 -50.55
C THR A 498 4.12 36.43 -50.85
N VAL A 499 3.36 35.81 -49.94
CA VAL A 499 2.67 34.54 -50.14
C VAL A 499 1.25 34.86 -50.60
N THR A 500 0.89 34.46 -51.82
CA THR A 500 -0.42 34.74 -52.41
C THR A 500 -1.43 33.69 -51.95
N SER A 501 -2.42 34.14 -51.18
CA SER A 501 -3.40 33.30 -50.50
C SER A 501 -4.21 32.39 -51.40
N THR A 502 -4.65 32.89 -52.55
CA THR A 502 -5.46 32.12 -53.51
C THR A 502 -4.70 31.04 -54.25
N LEU A 503 -3.36 31.01 -54.13
CA LEU A 503 -2.46 30.04 -54.76
C LEU A 503 -1.83 29.08 -53.75
N VAL A 504 -2.29 29.10 -52.50
CA VAL A 504 -1.86 28.21 -51.44
C VAL A 504 -3.11 27.66 -50.76
N ALA A 505 -3.34 26.36 -50.90
CA ALA A 505 -4.42 25.64 -50.21
C ALA A 505 -3.84 24.44 -49.47
N ASP A 506 -4.49 24.03 -48.39
CA ASP A 506 -4.19 22.79 -47.67
C ASP A 506 -4.33 21.54 -48.56
N THR A 507 -4.01 20.39 -47.97
CA THR A 507 -4.04 19.09 -48.67
C THR A 507 -4.79 18.00 -47.93
N ASP A 508 -5.18 18.26 -46.69
CA ASP A 508 -6.17 17.53 -45.93
C ASP A 508 -7.57 18.11 -46.18
N GLY A 509 -8.59 17.25 -46.04
CA GLY A 509 -9.98 17.68 -46.20
C GLY A 509 -10.33 18.30 -47.56
N PRO A 510 -11.44 19.06 -47.63
CA PRO A 510 -11.74 19.91 -48.78
C PRO A 510 -10.76 21.07 -48.90
N ALA A 511 -10.00 21.11 -50.01
CA ALA A 511 -8.99 22.12 -50.27
C ALA A 511 -9.45 23.56 -49.96
N THR A 512 -8.90 24.16 -48.90
CA THR A 512 -9.22 25.52 -48.45
C THR A 512 -8.01 26.44 -48.65
N PRO A 513 -8.16 27.57 -49.39
CA PRO A 513 -7.06 28.51 -49.56
C PRO A 513 -6.78 29.29 -48.27
N MET A 514 -5.57 29.83 -48.14
CA MET A 514 -5.26 30.76 -47.03
C MET A 514 -6.29 31.91 -47.00
N ALA A 515 -6.60 32.42 -45.80
CA ALA A 515 -7.62 33.45 -45.64
C ALA A 515 -7.23 34.82 -46.24
N ALA A 516 -5.93 35.14 -46.28
CA ALA A 516 -5.40 36.40 -46.80
C ALA A 516 -3.91 36.25 -47.18
N ASP A 517 -3.44 37.11 -48.08
CA ASP A 517 -2.02 37.14 -48.46
C ASP A 517 -1.14 37.38 -47.22
N PHE A 518 -0.04 36.65 -47.13
CA PHE A 518 0.95 36.84 -46.06
C PHE A 518 2.16 37.59 -46.61
N ILE A 519 2.43 38.77 -46.06
CA ILE A 519 3.51 39.65 -46.53
C ILE A 519 4.48 39.89 -45.38
N PHE A 520 5.76 39.65 -45.61
CA PHE A 520 6.82 40.01 -44.68
C PHE A 520 8.02 40.59 -45.43
N SER A 521 8.88 41.29 -44.70
CA SER A 521 10.11 41.85 -45.27
C SER A 521 11.31 41.58 -44.38
N PHE A 522 12.51 41.71 -44.95
CA PHE A 522 13.79 41.66 -44.24
C PHE A 522 14.80 42.57 -44.92
N THR A 523 15.85 42.96 -44.20
CA THR A 523 16.94 43.78 -44.72
C THR A 523 18.23 42.95 -44.79
N SER A 524 18.80 42.83 -45.98
CA SER A 524 20.08 42.17 -46.19
C SER A 524 21.21 42.91 -45.47
N GLY A 525 22.25 42.17 -45.10
CA GLY A 525 23.40 42.68 -44.36
C GLY A 525 24.35 43.51 -45.21
N THR A 526 25.44 43.92 -44.59
CA THR A 526 26.53 44.59 -45.30
C THR A 526 27.35 43.59 -46.10
N ALA A 527 27.88 44.01 -47.25
CA ALA A 527 28.91 43.25 -47.93
C ALA A 527 30.14 43.17 -47.01
N VAL A 528 30.53 41.97 -46.61
CA VAL A 528 31.79 41.77 -45.87
C VAL A 528 32.94 42.09 -46.84
N PRO A 529 33.85 43.03 -46.54
CA PRO A 529 35.01 43.29 -47.38
C PRO A 529 35.83 42.00 -47.52
N ASN A 530 36.07 41.55 -48.75
CA ASN A 530 36.89 40.36 -49.01
C ASN A 530 38.23 40.49 -48.28
N TYR A 531 38.58 39.50 -47.45
CA TYR A 531 39.77 39.49 -46.60
C TYR A 531 41.08 39.79 -47.36
N TYR A 532 41.14 39.48 -48.66
CA TYR A 532 42.30 39.73 -49.52
C TYR A 532 42.24 41.01 -50.37
N ALA A 533 41.26 41.89 -50.15
CA ALA A 533 41.04 43.08 -50.98
C ALA A 533 42.23 44.05 -51.02
N SER A 534 43.13 44.00 -50.03
CA SER A 534 44.34 44.83 -49.96
C SER A 534 45.60 44.21 -50.60
N VAL A 535 45.50 43.00 -51.16
CA VAL A 535 46.63 42.29 -51.78
C VAL A 535 46.79 42.72 -53.24
N ASP A 536 47.96 43.25 -53.59
CA ASP A 536 48.31 43.69 -54.95
C ASP A 536 49.20 42.66 -55.65
N ALA A 537 48.67 41.99 -56.67
CA ALA A 537 49.35 40.94 -57.42
C ALA A 537 50.16 41.41 -58.64
N THR A 538 50.34 42.71 -58.85
CA THR A 538 50.94 43.28 -60.09
C THR A 538 52.41 42.89 -60.32
N SER A 539 53.15 42.52 -59.28
CA SER A 539 54.49 41.93 -59.39
C SER A 539 54.79 41.00 -58.23
N CYS A 540 55.74 40.08 -58.39
CA CYS A 540 56.16 39.19 -57.30
C CYS A 540 56.64 39.96 -56.05
N THR A 541 57.28 41.12 -56.24
CA THR A 541 57.77 41.94 -55.14
C THR A 541 56.62 42.66 -54.42
N THR A 542 55.67 43.21 -55.19
CA THR A 542 54.48 43.90 -54.65
C THR A 542 53.57 42.92 -53.92
N LEU A 543 53.28 41.77 -54.56
CA LEU A 543 52.47 40.68 -54.01
C LEU A 543 53.01 40.23 -52.67
N ARG A 544 54.31 39.94 -52.61
CA ARG A 544 54.96 39.52 -51.37
C ARG A 544 54.81 40.58 -50.29
N THR A 545 54.93 41.86 -50.63
CA THR A 545 54.92 42.94 -49.65
C THR A 545 53.52 43.20 -49.11
N THR A 546 52.51 43.28 -49.98
CA THR A 546 51.11 43.52 -49.57
C THR A 546 50.49 42.32 -48.89
N LEU A 547 50.78 41.11 -49.38
CA LEU A 547 50.32 39.87 -48.74
C LEU A 547 50.99 39.71 -47.37
N HIS A 548 52.29 39.95 -47.26
CA HIS A 548 52.99 39.89 -45.97
C HIS A 548 52.43 40.92 -44.98
N ALA A 549 52.15 42.14 -45.41
CA ALA A 549 51.55 43.15 -44.54
C ALA A 549 50.16 42.74 -44.00
N LEU A 550 49.38 42.00 -44.80
CA LEU A 550 48.07 41.49 -44.43
C LEU A 550 48.16 40.33 -43.43
N ILE A 551 49.13 39.42 -43.59
CA ILE A 551 49.19 38.16 -42.81
C ILE A 551 50.31 38.12 -41.76
N LYS A 552 51.14 39.17 -41.62
CA LYS A 552 52.32 39.19 -40.73
C LYS A 552 52.00 38.95 -39.24
N ASP A 553 50.80 39.32 -38.81
CA ASP A 553 50.37 39.19 -37.42
C ASP A 553 49.54 37.89 -37.19
N HIS A 554 49.44 37.06 -38.23
CA HIS A 554 48.81 35.75 -38.12
C HIS A 554 49.75 34.74 -37.46
N THR A 555 49.17 33.83 -36.69
CA THR A 555 49.91 32.72 -36.10
C THR A 555 50.31 31.75 -37.21
N ALA A 556 51.62 31.59 -37.45
CA ALA A 556 52.15 30.63 -38.39
C ALA A 556 51.99 29.21 -37.83
N VAL A 557 51.23 28.37 -38.53
CA VAL A 557 50.99 26.97 -38.15
C VAL A 557 51.86 26.08 -39.03
N SER A 558 52.59 25.15 -38.41
CA SER A 558 53.47 24.24 -39.17
C SER A 558 52.65 23.33 -40.08
N TYR A 559 53.09 23.10 -41.32
CA TYR A 559 52.38 22.23 -42.27
C TYR A 559 52.36 20.76 -41.80
N SER A 560 53.44 20.30 -41.18
CA SER A 560 53.60 18.93 -40.65
C SER A 560 54.39 18.99 -39.34
N GLY A 561 53.92 18.29 -38.29
CA GLY A 561 54.57 18.29 -36.96
C GLY A 561 53.62 17.89 -35.84
N ALA A 562 54.01 18.06 -34.58
CA ALA A 562 53.07 17.94 -33.46
C ALA A 562 52.06 19.11 -33.48
N PRO A 563 50.80 18.92 -33.04
CA PRO A 563 49.81 19.98 -32.97
C PRO A 563 50.25 21.24 -32.19
N PRO A 564 49.78 22.44 -32.57
CA PRO A 564 48.93 22.69 -33.72
C PRO A 564 49.74 22.69 -35.03
N ASN A 565 49.37 21.79 -35.93
CA ASN A 565 49.81 21.75 -37.32
C ASN A 565 48.60 22.04 -38.24
N ALA A 566 48.82 22.26 -39.53
CA ALA A 566 47.76 22.62 -40.48
C ALA A 566 46.57 21.64 -40.44
N LEU A 567 46.86 20.34 -40.26
CA LEU A 567 45.85 19.29 -40.12
C LEU A 567 45.05 19.42 -38.81
N THR A 568 45.70 19.79 -37.70
CA THR A 568 45.00 19.95 -36.42
C THR A 568 44.15 21.21 -36.37
N VAL A 569 44.60 22.28 -37.04
CA VAL A 569 43.82 23.52 -37.14
C VAL A 569 42.61 23.35 -38.07
N MET A 570 42.76 22.67 -39.21
CA MET A 570 41.62 22.31 -40.07
C MET A 570 40.62 21.40 -39.37
N ASN A 571 41.08 20.41 -38.60
CA ASN A 571 40.20 19.49 -37.87
C ASN A 571 39.45 20.14 -36.69
N LEU A 572 39.97 21.24 -36.13
CA LEU A 572 39.32 21.99 -35.04
C LEU A 572 38.36 23.08 -35.55
N GLY A 573 38.47 23.49 -36.81
CA GLY A 573 37.70 24.59 -37.38
C GLY A 573 36.31 24.23 -37.88
N ASP A 574 36.14 23.04 -38.49
CA ASP A 574 34.96 22.72 -39.30
C ASP A 574 34.51 21.25 -39.14
N GLU A 575 34.29 20.79 -37.90
CA GLU A 575 33.63 19.50 -37.64
C GLU A 575 32.13 19.62 -37.90
N ASP A 576 31.56 18.68 -38.66
CA ASP A 576 30.11 18.63 -38.88
C ASP A 576 29.40 18.35 -37.54
N PRO A 577 28.55 19.27 -37.04
CA PRO A 577 27.90 19.14 -35.74
C PRO A 577 26.90 17.99 -35.65
N LEU A 578 26.45 17.46 -36.80
CA LEU A 578 25.54 16.32 -36.88
C LEU A 578 26.28 15.00 -37.11
N ASN A 579 27.55 15.05 -37.55
CA ASN A 579 28.39 13.87 -37.72
C ASN A 579 29.88 14.16 -37.44
N PRO A 580 30.36 13.88 -36.22
CA PRO A 580 31.75 14.07 -35.79
C PRO A 580 32.81 13.37 -36.66
N ALA A 581 32.43 12.40 -37.48
CA ALA A 581 33.33 11.70 -38.40
C ALA A 581 33.59 12.46 -39.72
N ASN A 582 32.98 13.63 -39.92
CA ASN A 582 33.05 14.41 -41.15
C ASN A 582 33.57 15.84 -40.90
N ILE A 583 34.02 16.50 -41.97
CA ILE A 583 34.28 17.95 -42.00
C ILE A 583 33.30 18.64 -42.95
N LEU A 584 32.91 19.87 -42.64
CA LEU A 584 32.05 20.68 -43.48
C LEU A 584 32.90 21.46 -44.50
N ASP A 585 32.68 21.27 -45.80
CA ASP A 585 33.27 22.13 -46.83
C ASP A 585 32.55 23.48 -46.83
N VAL A 586 33.16 24.48 -46.20
CA VAL A 586 32.60 25.83 -45.99
C VAL A 586 32.20 26.54 -47.28
N TYR A 587 32.84 26.21 -48.41
CA TYR A 587 32.52 26.87 -49.69
C TYR A 587 31.37 26.21 -50.43
N LYS A 588 31.01 24.97 -50.08
CA LYS A 588 29.97 24.19 -50.75
C LYS A 588 28.84 23.74 -49.84
N ASN A 589 28.94 24.05 -48.55
CA ASN A 589 28.05 23.60 -47.49
C ASN A 589 27.78 22.08 -47.55
N HIS A 590 28.85 21.31 -47.77
CA HIS A 590 28.78 19.87 -48.03
C HIS A 590 29.60 19.09 -47.00
N SER A 591 28.98 18.12 -46.33
CA SER A 591 29.63 17.27 -45.34
C SER A 591 30.45 16.16 -46.02
N CYS A 592 31.76 16.12 -45.74
CA CYS A 592 32.70 15.17 -46.34
C CYS A 592 33.33 14.27 -45.26
N PRO A 593 33.48 12.95 -45.49
CA PRO A 593 34.13 12.06 -44.53
C PRO A 593 35.56 12.46 -44.20
N LYS A 594 35.92 12.45 -42.91
CA LYS A 594 37.32 12.60 -42.46
C LYS A 594 38.12 11.42 -43.02
N GLN A 595 38.93 11.65 -44.04
CA GLN A 595 39.72 10.57 -44.64
C GLN A 595 40.99 10.29 -43.84
N LEU A 596 41.07 9.08 -43.26
CA LEU A 596 42.26 8.52 -42.62
C LEU A 596 43.01 7.59 -43.58
N SER A 597 43.59 8.10 -44.69
CA SER A 597 44.76 7.45 -45.34
C SER A 597 45.32 8.20 -46.57
N TRP A 598 46.53 8.72 -46.39
CA TRP A 598 47.68 8.83 -47.29
C TRP A 598 47.54 9.22 -48.78
N VAL A 599 48.05 10.44 -49.02
CA VAL A 599 48.74 10.99 -50.21
C VAL A 599 47.85 11.45 -51.38
N VAL A 600 47.20 12.60 -51.18
CA VAL A 600 47.08 13.61 -52.25
C VAL A 600 48.06 14.73 -51.93
N THR A 601 49.07 14.87 -52.79
CA THR A 601 50.11 15.89 -52.68
C THR A 601 49.54 17.24 -53.11
N LEU A 602 49.04 18.05 -52.19
CA LEU A 602 48.84 19.48 -52.44
C LEU A 602 50.10 20.23 -51.99
N LYS A 603 51.00 20.50 -52.93
CA LYS A 603 52.16 21.37 -52.71
C LYS A 603 51.70 22.81 -52.50
N LEU A 604 51.62 23.26 -51.24
CA LEU A 604 51.78 24.68 -50.93
C LEU A 604 53.28 24.92 -50.66
N VAL A 605 53.98 25.52 -51.63
CA VAL A 605 55.37 25.97 -51.49
C VAL A 605 55.40 27.48 -51.71
N ILE A 606 55.70 28.25 -50.66
CA ILE A 606 56.45 29.52 -50.76
C ILE A 606 57.25 29.65 -49.43
N SER A 607 58.40 28.99 -49.27
CA SER A 607 59.78 29.28 -49.74
C SER A 607 60.66 29.83 -48.61
N THR A 608 61.51 28.98 -48.02
CA THR A 608 62.65 29.35 -47.17
C THR A 608 63.96 29.27 -47.96
N LYS A 609 64.23 30.32 -48.76
CA LYS A 609 65.51 31.04 -48.93
C LYS A 609 65.36 32.08 -50.03
#